data_AF-C3PL95-F1
#
_entry.id   AF-C3PL95-F1
#
_cell.length_a   1.000
_cell.length_b   1.000
_cell.length_c   1.000
_cell.angle_alpha   90.00
_cell.angle_beta   90.00
_cell.angle_gamma   90.00
#
_symmetry.space_group_name_H-M   'P 1'
#
loop_
_entity.id
_entity.type
_entity.pdbx_description
1 polymer ?
#
loop_
_entity_poly.entity_id
_entity_poly.type
_entity_poly.pdbx_seq_one_letter_code
_entity_poly.pdbx_strand_id
1 'polypeptide(L)' 'MLRVERDMTRAQLAAAIGVNPQTIGALERGDHSPSLDLAFNICEVFDLPVEAVFSRNEFTPMSSEIYRKG' A
#
# COMPACT_ATOMS: atom_id res chain seq x y z
N MET A 1 5.52 -1.69 4.60
CA MET A 1 5.25 -1.41 3.17
C MET A 1 4.84 -2.72 2.55
N LEU A 2 3.55 -2.86 2.21
CA LEU A 2 2.91 -4.16 1.96
C LEU A 2 3.64 -5.05 0.95
N ARG A 3 4.15 -4.48 -0.16
CA ARG A 3 4.90 -5.29 -1.14
C ARG A 3 6.18 -5.91 -0.55
N VAL A 4 6.85 -5.23 0.37
CA VAL A 4 8.08 -5.74 1.00
C VAL A 4 7.75 -6.87 1.96
N GLU A 5 6.64 -6.76 2.68
CA GLU A 5 6.13 -7.82 3.56
C GLU A 5 5.72 -9.08 2.78
N ARG A 6 5.47 -8.95 1.47
CA ARG A 6 5.17 -10.05 0.54
C ARG A 6 6.34 -10.43 -0.38
N ASP A 7 7.55 -9.93 -0.11
CA ASP A 7 8.74 -10.15 -0.96
C ASP A 7 8.54 -9.76 -2.45
N MET A 8 7.66 -8.81 -2.71
CA MET A 8 7.33 -8.31 -4.04
C MET A 8 8.16 -7.06 -4.40
N THR A 9 8.79 -7.13 -5.57
CA THR A 9 9.39 -5.96 -6.24
C THR A 9 8.32 -5.01 -6.78
N ARG A 10 8.68 -3.76 -7.04
CA ARG A 10 7.78 -2.80 -7.72
C ARG A 10 7.33 -3.30 -9.08
N ALA A 11 8.21 -3.97 -9.83
CA ALA A 11 7.89 -4.51 -11.14
C ALA A 11 6.85 -5.64 -11.07
N GLN A 12 6.95 -6.51 -10.07
CA GLN A 12 5.96 -7.57 -9.84
C GLN A 12 4.60 -7.01 -9.45
N LEU A 13 4.54 -6.04 -8.53
CA LEU A 13 3.27 -5.40 -8.18
C LEU A 13 2.65 -4.67 -9.37
N ALA A 14 3.47 -3.93 -10.12
CA ALA A 14 3.01 -3.22 -11.31
C ALA A 14 2.45 -4.16 -12.38
N ALA A 15 3.11 -5.30 -12.61
CA ALA A 15 2.63 -6.34 -13.52
C ALA A 15 1.31 -6.96 -13.04
N ALA A 16 1.15 -7.20 -11.73
CA ALA A 16 -0.06 -7.78 -11.16
C ALA A 16 -1.31 -6.90 -11.36
N ILE A 17 -1.14 -5.57 -11.39
CA ILE A 17 -2.25 -4.61 -11.52
C ILE A 17 -2.26 -3.85 -12.86
N GLY A 18 -1.41 -4.24 -13.81
CA GLY A 18 -1.41 -3.71 -15.18
C GLY A 18 -0.93 -2.26 -15.33
N VAL A 19 0.03 -1.80 -14.50
CA VAL A 19 0.56 -0.42 -14.54
C VAL A 19 2.08 -0.38 -14.79
N ASN A 20 2.62 0.81 -15.00
CA ASN A 20 4.06 1.03 -15.09
C ASN A 20 4.71 0.91 -13.68
N PRO A 21 5.88 0.27 -13.51
CA PRO A 21 6.61 0.25 -12.24
C PRO A 21 6.89 1.62 -11.61
N GLN A 22 6.99 2.68 -12.43
CA GLN A 22 7.12 4.07 -11.98
C GLN A 22 5.87 4.55 -11.24
N THR A 23 4.68 4.10 -11.62
CA THR A 23 3.41 4.40 -10.92
C THR A 23 3.49 3.90 -9.48
N ILE A 24 3.95 2.66 -9.27
CA ILE A 24 4.15 2.11 -7.91
C ILE A 24 5.15 2.96 -7.11
N GLY A 25 6.27 3.34 -7.73
CA GLY A 25 7.26 4.18 -7.07
C GLY A 25 6.73 5.56 -6.66
N ALA A 26 5.86 6.17 -7.47
CA ALA A 26 5.26 7.46 -7.19
C ALA A 26 4.14 7.37 -6.14
N LEU A 27 3.34 6.29 -6.14
CA LEU A 27 2.39 5.99 -5.06
C LEU A 27 3.10 5.84 -3.72
N GLU A 28 4.22 5.11 -3.68
CA GLU A 28 5.01 4.92 -2.45
C GLU A 28 5.63 6.20 -1.89
N ARG A 29 5.87 7.20 -2.73
CA ARG A 29 6.36 8.52 -2.30
C ARG A 29 5.22 9.47 -1.92
N GLY A 30 3.96 9.11 -2.22
CA GLY A 30 2.82 10.00 -2.03
C GLY A 30 2.73 11.11 -3.07
N ASP A 31 3.40 10.99 -4.23
CA ASP A 31 3.42 12.02 -5.27
C ASP A 31 2.01 12.24 -5.88
N HIS A 32 1.15 11.22 -5.87
CA HIS A 32 -0.23 11.29 -6.34
C HIS A 32 -1.13 10.26 -5.65
N SER A 33 -2.42 10.58 -5.56
CA SER A 33 -3.45 9.61 -5.16
C SER A 33 -3.78 8.66 -6.31
N PRO A 34 -3.98 7.35 -6.04
CA PRO A 34 -4.41 6.40 -7.06
C PRO A 34 -5.84 6.69 -7.53
N SER A 35 -6.20 6.21 -8.73
CA SER A 35 -7.63 6.07 -9.09
C SER A 35 -8.30 5.04 -8.18
N LEU A 36 -9.63 5.07 -8.12
CA LEU A 36 -10.40 4.11 -7.31
C LEU A 36 -10.15 2.66 -7.77
N ASP A 37 -10.13 2.42 -9.08
CA ASP A 37 -9.83 1.10 -9.65
C ASP A 37 -8.43 0.61 -9.27
N LEU A 38 -7.44 1.50 -9.32
CA LEU A 38 -6.07 1.14 -8.94
C LEU A 38 -5.98 0.82 -7.44
N ALA A 39 -6.71 1.57 -6.60
CA ALA A 39 -6.78 1.29 -5.17
C ALA A 39 -7.39 -0.09 -4.90
N PHE A 40 -8.49 -0.46 -5.58
CA PHE A 40 -9.11 -1.77 -5.44
C PHE A 40 -8.20 -2.90 -5.94
N ASN A 41 -7.56 -2.75 -7.10
CA ASN A 41 -6.61 -3.76 -7.61
C ASN A 41 -5.46 -4.01 -6.61
N ILE A 42 -4.96 -2.96 -5.96
CA ILE A 42 -3.92 -3.08 -4.93
C ILE A 42 -4.47 -3.86 -3.71
N CYS A 43 -5.70 -3.56 -3.28
CA CYS A 43 -6.36 -4.26 -2.18
C CYS A 43 -6.52 -5.77 -2.48
N GLU A 44 -6.93 -6.12 -3.70
CA GLU A 44 -7.07 -7.50 -4.16
C GLU A 44 -5.73 -8.24 -4.18
N VAL A 45 -4.65 -7.62 -4.67
CA VAL A 45 -3.31 -8.23 -4.66
C VAL A 45 -2.84 -8.56 -3.23
N PHE A 46 -3.18 -7.72 -2.26
CA PHE A 46 -2.78 -7.93 -0.88
C PHE A 46 -3.78 -8.74 -0.05
N ASP A 47 -4.97 -9.02 -0.58
CA ASP A 47 -6.08 -9.63 0.15
C ASP A 47 -6.39 -8.87 1.45
N LEU A 48 -6.51 -7.55 1.32
CA LEU A 48 -6.74 -6.63 2.44
C LEU A 48 -7.85 -5.63 2.11
N PRO A 49 -8.64 -5.20 3.11
CA PRO A 49 -9.61 -4.13 2.91
C PRO A 49 -8.92 -2.78 2.67
N VAL A 50 -9.65 -1.83 2.07
CA VAL A 50 -9.09 -0.53 1.67
C VAL A 50 -8.50 0.25 2.84
N GLU A 51 -9.08 0.13 4.03
CA GLU A 51 -8.65 0.81 5.26
C GLU A 51 -7.34 0.26 5.81
N ALA A 52 -6.97 -0.98 5.46
CA ALA A 52 -5.69 -1.57 5.81
C ALA A 52 -4.57 -1.19 4.83
N VAL A 53 -4.92 -0.71 3.64
CA VAL A 53 -3.97 -0.34 2.58
C VAL A 53 -3.79 1.18 2.49
N PHE A 54 -4.86 1.94 2.67
CA PHE A 54 -4.90 3.39 2.51
C PHE A 54 -5.47 4.05 3.75
N SER A 55 -4.82 5.14 4.17
CA SER A 55 -5.26 5.97 5.28
C SER A 55 -4.92 7.43 4.97
N ARG A 56 -5.74 8.36 5.47
CA ARG A 56 -5.44 9.80 5.41
C ARG A 56 -4.37 10.21 6.42
N ASN A 57 -4.14 9.38 7.42
CA ASN A 57 -3.14 9.56 8.47
C ASN A 57 -2.06 8.47 8.31
N GLU A 58 -0.83 8.76 8.71
CA GLU A 58 0.23 7.76 8.74
C GLU A 58 -0.16 6.56 9.61
N PHE A 59 0.21 5.36 9.16
CA PHE A 59 0.04 4.16 9.96
C PHE A 59 0.97 4.23 11.17
N THR A 60 0.40 4.11 12.36
CA THR A 60 1.14 4.07 13.62
C THR A 60 1.84 2.72 13.77
N PRO A 61 3.10 2.69 14.24
CA PRO A 61 3.72 1.43 14.63
C PRO A 61 2.90 0.75 15.74
N MET A 62 2.75 -0.58 15.67
CA MET A 62 2.02 -1.35 16.67
C MET A 62 2.54 -1.11 18.10
N SER A 63 3.85 -0.92 18.26
CA SER A 63 4.45 -0.59 19.56
C SER A 63 3.88 0.72 20.15
N SER A 64 3.70 1.74 19.31
CA SER A 64 3.13 3.03 19.73
C SER A 64 1.67 2.92 20.17
N GLU A 65 0.91 1.94 19.67
CA GLU A 65 -0.47 1.71 20.11
C GLU A 65 -0.54 0.89 21.40
N ILE A 66 0.30 -0.14 21.51
CA ILE A 66 0.37 -1.02 22.67
C ILE A 66 0.76 -0.25 23.93
N TYR A 67 1.78 0.61 23.86
CA TYR A 67 2.28 1.36 25.03
C TYR A 67 1.54 2.69 25.29
N ARG A 68 0.60 3.11 24.44
CA ARG A 68 -0.24 4.31 24.68
C ARG A 68 -1.38 4.03 25.66
N LYS A 69 -1.80 2.77 25.80
CA LYS A 69 -2.86 2.34 26.72
C LYS A 69 -2.36 1.92 28.11
N GLY A 70 -1.07 2.14 28.39
CA GLY A 70 -0.44 1.90 29.71
C GLY A 70 -0.35 3.16 30.55
#